data_AF-A0A3M7STA9-F1
#
_entry.id   AF-A0A3M7STA9-F1
#
_cell.length_a   1.000
_cell.length_b   1.000
_cell.length_c   1.000
_cell.angle_alpha   90.00
_cell.angle_beta   90.00
_cell.angle_gamma   90.00
#
_symmetry.space_group_name_H-M   'P 1'
#
loop_
_entity.id
_entity.type
_entity.pdbx_description
1 polymer ?
#
loop_
_entity_poly.entity_id
_entity_poly.type
_entity_poly.pdbx_seq_one_letter_code
_entity_poly.pdbx_strand_id
1 'polypeptide(L)'
;MSNQTNSNNDWIECIKWLNNLNSLPLGLKQKFLTNQLQLNEFASFLRDGEFLCNLVNQIVPGCIDSTLINKRAQMSQVLCLNNIRLFLSACKSARYFSMSDSDLFDEHMLYDLVDLACVIRTLSILSKNQLTIKSANTNGFDITNSSSGTLSKSDSSSRRLSSNGSLDTNQLAHTNDDIYYNIVPAEVEGPESYYTDESFLFNGLSDQQEKTDNQVYQTIVSTPINNVHHQPLKRDFVMKEILNTEKNFLDGLNILMNDFLIPLGNVLNEQDKKIIFTNMNGLIELHTNLYNDIYNACKV
;
A
#
# COMPACT_ATOMS: atom_id res chain seq x y z
N MET A 1 38.03 25.44 8.83
CA MET A 1 37.50 25.07 7.50
C MET A 1 37.06 23.63 7.57
N SER A 2 35.75 23.40 7.64
CA SER A 2 35.10 22.12 7.33
C SER A 2 33.58 22.38 7.29
N ASN A 3 33.17 23.14 6.27
CA ASN A 3 31.77 23.26 5.84
C ASN A 3 31.50 22.11 4.86
N GLN A 4 30.76 21.09 5.31
CA GLN A 4 30.20 19.95 4.57
C GLN A 4 29.31 19.25 5.62
N THR A 5 27.99 19.11 5.56
CA THR A 5 26.99 19.09 4.49
C THR A 5 25.62 19.38 5.13
N ASN A 6 24.94 20.46 4.74
CA ASN A 6 23.56 20.77 5.16
C ASN A 6 22.53 20.06 4.26
N SER A 7 22.80 18.81 3.88
CA SER A 7 21.98 18.04 2.94
C SER A 7 20.72 17.52 3.62
N ASN A 8 19.56 18.02 3.19
CA ASN A 8 18.16 17.67 3.49
C ASN A 8 17.91 16.53 4.50
N ASN A 9 17.58 16.91 5.74
CA ASN A 9 17.09 16.03 6.81
C ASN A 9 15.55 15.89 6.81
N ASP A 10 14.87 16.13 5.69
CA ASP A 10 13.40 16.22 5.64
C ASP A 10 12.71 14.90 6.05
N TRP A 11 13.32 13.75 5.72
CA TRP A 11 12.85 12.44 6.17
C TRP A 11 13.01 12.24 7.69
N ILE A 12 14.03 12.84 8.31
CA ILE A 12 14.22 12.82 9.76
C ILE A 12 13.13 13.65 10.44
N GLU A 13 12.79 14.81 9.90
CA GLU A 13 11.67 15.63 10.41
C GLU A 13 10.33 14.90 10.26
N CYS A 14 10.12 14.20 9.15
CA CYS A 14 8.97 13.31 8.97
C CYS A 14 8.92 12.22 10.05
N ILE A 15 10.02 11.52 10.32
CA ILE A 15 10.06 10.49 11.37
C ILE A 15 9.85 11.07 12.77
N LYS A 16 10.42 12.23 13.08
CA LYS A 16 10.17 12.93 14.35
C LYS A 16 8.69 13.21 14.53
N TRP A 17 8.03 13.70 13.48
CA TRP A 17 6.59 13.90 13.48
C TRP A 17 5.84 12.59 13.74
N LEU A 18 6.14 11.51 12.99
CA LEU A 18 5.52 10.20 13.19
C LEU A 18 5.76 9.62 14.60
N ASN A 19 6.92 9.86 15.19
CA ASN A 19 7.23 9.45 16.56
C ASN A 19 6.36 10.21 17.57
N ASN A 20 6.12 11.50 17.35
CA ASN A 20 5.24 12.31 18.21
C ASN A 20 3.78 11.87 18.12
N LEU A 21 3.36 11.33 16.97
CA LEU A 21 2.04 10.70 16.80
C LEU A 21 1.92 9.35 17.51
N ASN A 22 3.01 8.78 18.04
CA ASN A 22 3.08 7.41 18.54
C ASN A 22 2.66 6.35 17.51
N SER A 23 2.80 6.65 16.22
CA SER A 23 2.42 5.73 15.13
C SER A 23 3.54 4.75 14.78
N LEU A 24 4.79 5.01 15.21
CA LEU A 24 5.94 4.18 14.85
C LEU A 24 5.94 2.81 15.56
N PRO A 25 6.20 1.70 14.84
CA PRO A 25 6.46 0.41 15.45
C PRO A 25 7.69 0.44 16.37
N LEU A 26 7.67 -0.36 17.44
CA LEU A 26 8.73 -0.39 18.46
C LEU A 26 10.14 -0.58 17.88
N GLY A 27 10.30 -1.46 16.88
CA GLY A 27 11.61 -1.71 16.26
C GLY A 27 12.16 -0.50 15.50
N LEU A 28 11.31 0.19 14.72
CA LEU A 28 11.71 1.37 13.98
C LEU A 28 11.95 2.56 14.93
N LYS A 29 11.12 2.70 15.96
CA LYS A 29 11.29 3.70 17.03
C LYS A 29 12.61 3.52 17.77
N GLN A 30 12.99 2.29 18.13
CA GLN A 30 14.25 2.03 18.81
C GLN A 30 15.44 2.42 17.94
N LYS A 31 15.45 2.03 16.67
CA LYS A 31 16.51 2.41 15.71
C LYS A 31 16.60 3.91 15.49
N PHE A 32 15.46 4.60 15.47
CA PHE A 32 15.43 6.06 15.39
C PHE A 32 16.05 6.70 16.63
N LEU A 33 15.64 6.29 17.84
CA LEU A 33 16.16 6.85 19.10
C LEU A 33 17.65 6.59 19.32
N THR A 34 18.20 5.51 18.76
CA THR A 34 19.63 5.18 18.82
C THR A 34 20.44 5.76 17.66
N ASN A 35 19.82 6.60 16.81
CA ASN A 35 20.41 7.17 15.59
C ASN A 35 21.01 6.11 14.64
N GLN A 36 20.43 4.92 14.60
CA GLN A 36 20.87 3.82 13.72
C GLN A 36 19.98 3.68 12.48
N LEU A 37 18.81 4.29 12.47
CA LEU A 37 17.85 4.17 11.39
C LEU A 37 18.39 4.78 10.09
N GLN A 38 18.31 4.01 9.01
CA GLN A 38 18.73 4.43 7.68
C GLN A 38 17.55 4.86 6.80
N LEU A 39 17.82 5.69 5.79
CA LEU A 39 16.80 6.22 4.87
C LEU A 39 16.09 5.10 4.08
N ASN A 40 16.82 4.07 3.64
CA ASN A 40 16.26 2.93 2.92
C ASN A 40 15.31 2.09 3.79
N GLU A 41 15.61 1.94 5.08
CA GLU A 41 14.74 1.24 6.03
C GLU A 41 13.44 2.03 6.25
N PHE A 42 13.53 3.36 6.32
CA PHE A 42 12.36 4.23 6.39
C PHE A 42 11.52 4.17 5.11
N ALA A 43 12.16 4.23 3.94
CA ALA A 43 11.49 4.15 2.65
C ALA A 43 10.76 2.80 2.49
N SER A 44 11.44 1.70 2.84
CA SER A 44 10.88 0.34 2.82
C SER A 44 9.70 0.17 3.78
N PHE A 45 9.73 0.86 4.92
CA PHE A 45 8.63 0.87 5.89
C PHE A 45 7.35 1.53 5.35
N LEU A 46 7.48 2.56 4.52
CA LEU A 46 6.33 3.23 3.89
C LEU A 46 5.80 2.49 2.66
N ARG A 47 6.67 1.69 2.01
CA ARG A 47 6.46 1.07 0.69
C ARG A 47 5.20 0.21 0.58
N ASP A 48 4.79 -0.45 1.66
CA ASP A 48 3.64 -1.36 1.64
C ASP A 48 2.27 -0.66 1.72
N GLY A 49 2.27 0.66 1.97
CA GLY A 49 1.09 1.50 2.11
C GLY A 49 0.18 1.17 3.31
N GLU A 50 0.40 0.06 4.02
CA GLU A 50 -0.42 -0.35 5.18
C GLU A 50 -0.26 0.66 6.31
N PHE A 51 0.99 1.07 6.57
CA PHE A 51 1.28 2.09 7.56
C PHE A 51 0.58 3.42 7.23
N LEU A 52 0.63 3.86 5.98
CA LEU A 52 0.02 5.12 5.53
C LEU A 52 -1.51 5.11 5.71
N CYS A 53 -2.15 3.98 5.42
CA CYS A 53 -3.59 3.82 5.66
C CYS A 53 -3.93 3.88 7.16
N ASN A 54 -3.14 3.20 7.99
CA ASN A 54 -3.34 3.21 9.43
C ASN A 54 -3.08 4.60 10.04
N LEU A 55 -2.12 5.36 9.50
CA LEU A 55 -1.81 6.72 9.90
C LEU A 55 -3.00 7.66 9.71
N VAL A 56 -3.64 7.65 8.53
CA VAL A 56 -4.82 8.50 8.29
C VAL A 56 -6.02 8.07 9.12
N ASN A 57 -6.18 6.78 9.40
CA ASN A 57 -7.20 6.26 10.32
C ASN A 57 -6.96 6.66 11.78
N GLN A 58 -5.71 6.82 12.19
CA GLN A 58 -5.36 7.35 13.50
C GLN A 58 -5.70 8.85 13.61
N ILE A 59 -5.51 9.60 12.53
CA ILE A 59 -5.82 11.04 12.49
C ILE A 59 -7.34 11.27 12.43
N VAL A 60 -8.04 10.56 11.55
CA VAL A 60 -9.50 10.58 11.40
C VAL A 60 -10.02 9.14 11.48
N PRO A 61 -10.63 8.74 12.61
CA PRO A 61 -11.18 7.39 12.76
C PRO A 61 -12.21 7.06 11.67
N GLY A 62 -12.01 5.94 10.97
CA GLY A 62 -12.89 5.49 9.88
C GLY A 62 -12.75 6.30 8.58
N CYS A 63 -11.59 6.95 8.37
CA CYS A 63 -11.26 7.60 7.10
C CYS A 63 -11.17 6.59 5.95
N ILE A 64 -10.51 5.46 6.22
CA ILE A 64 -10.41 4.29 5.36
C ILE A 64 -11.03 3.12 6.11
N ASP A 65 -11.87 2.35 5.45
CA ASP A 65 -12.40 1.11 6.03
C ASP A 65 -11.25 0.12 6.25
N SER A 66 -11.01 -0.24 7.51
CA SER A 66 -9.96 -1.16 7.93
C SER A 66 -10.08 -2.56 7.32
N THR A 67 -11.25 -2.92 6.76
CA THR A 67 -11.44 -4.16 6.01
C THR A 67 -10.83 -4.11 4.61
N LEU A 68 -10.67 -2.92 4.03
CA LEU A 68 -10.07 -2.71 2.70
C LEU A 68 -8.54 -2.64 2.74
N ILE A 69 -7.96 -2.41 3.91
CA ILE A 69 -6.51 -2.33 4.08
C ILE A 69 -5.94 -3.75 4.02
N ASN A 70 -5.08 -4.00 3.05
CA ASN A 70 -4.39 -5.29 2.92
C ASN A 70 -3.32 -5.40 4.00
N LYS A 71 -3.69 -6.05 5.11
CA LYS A 71 -2.77 -6.36 6.19
C LYS A 71 -1.80 -7.43 5.74
N ARG A 72 -0.49 -7.21 5.94
CA ARG A 72 0.57 -8.13 5.50
C ARG A 72 0.60 -8.31 3.99
N ALA A 73 0.70 -7.21 3.24
CA ALA A 73 0.80 -7.24 1.78
C ALA A 73 1.99 -8.08 1.23
N GLN A 74 2.92 -8.57 2.08
CA GLN A 74 4.06 -9.44 1.74
C GLN A 74 4.83 -9.00 0.47
N MET A 75 4.97 -7.68 0.27
CA MET A 75 5.58 -7.07 -0.91
C MET A 75 4.88 -7.39 -2.25
N SER A 76 3.68 -7.96 -2.23
CA SER A 76 2.83 -8.10 -3.42
C SER A 76 2.57 -6.73 -4.02
N GLN A 77 3.06 -6.54 -5.25
CA GLN A 77 2.94 -5.28 -5.98
C GLN A 77 1.50 -4.78 -6.01
N VAL A 78 0.54 -5.65 -6.34
CA VAL A 78 -0.88 -5.29 -6.43
C VAL A 78 -1.43 -4.84 -5.08
N LEU A 79 -1.13 -5.57 -4.00
CA LEU A 79 -1.65 -5.25 -2.67
C LEU A 79 -1.04 -3.98 -2.10
N CYS A 80 0.27 -3.77 -2.30
CA CYS A 80 0.97 -2.55 -1.91
C CYS A 80 0.45 -1.34 -2.67
N LEU A 81 0.34 -1.43 -4.01
CA LEU A 81 -0.23 -0.34 -4.83
C LEU A 81 -1.68 -0.05 -4.44
N ASN A 82 -2.49 -1.08 -4.14
CA ASN A 82 -3.84 -0.88 -3.66
C ASN A 82 -3.88 -0.10 -2.33
N ASN A 83 -3.04 -0.47 -1.36
CA ASN A 83 -2.94 0.26 -0.09
C ASN A 83 -2.51 1.73 -0.32
N ILE A 84 -1.52 1.96 -1.19
CA ILE A 84 -1.06 3.32 -1.52
C ILE A 84 -2.20 4.13 -2.16
N ARG A 85 -2.95 3.56 -3.10
CA ARG A 85 -4.12 4.20 -3.72
C ARG A 85 -5.23 4.51 -2.71
N LEU A 86 -5.48 3.62 -1.76
CA LEU A 86 -6.45 3.87 -0.68
C LEU A 86 -6.04 5.10 0.16
N PHE A 87 -4.76 5.19 0.52
CA PHE A 87 -4.21 6.37 1.20
C PHE A 87 -4.37 7.64 0.36
N LEU A 88 -3.97 7.63 -0.91
CA LEU A 88 -4.05 8.80 -1.80
C LEU A 88 -5.52 9.26 -1.99
N SER A 89 -6.45 8.31 -2.16
CA SER A 89 -7.88 8.59 -2.26
C SER A 89 -8.43 9.24 -0.99
N ALA A 90 -8.01 8.76 0.19
CA ALA A 90 -8.36 9.37 1.46
C ALA A 90 -7.82 10.80 1.61
N CYS A 91 -6.59 11.05 1.18
CA CYS A 91 -5.98 12.39 1.17
C CYS A 91 -6.70 13.35 0.21
N LYS A 92 -7.10 12.87 -0.97
CA LYS A 92 -7.86 13.66 -1.97
C LYS A 92 -9.28 13.98 -1.52
N SER A 93 -9.90 13.11 -0.72
CA SER A 93 -11.30 13.24 -0.32
C SER A 93 -11.57 14.57 0.38
N ALA A 94 -12.52 15.33 -0.18
CA ALA A 94 -12.98 16.61 0.34
C ALA A 94 -13.62 16.50 1.75
N ARG A 95 -14.04 15.30 2.14
CA ARG A 95 -14.60 15.02 3.46
C ARG A 95 -13.53 15.00 4.56
N TYR A 96 -12.28 14.73 4.21
CA TYR A 96 -11.19 14.53 5.15
C TYR A 96 -10.12 15.61 4.95
N PHE A 97 -9.16 15.38 4.05
CA PHE A 97 -7.96 16.21 3.96
C PHE A 97 -7.98 17.22 2.81
N SER A 98 -8.84 17.03 1.79
CA SER A 98 -9.02 17.96 0.66
C SER A 98 -7.73 18.37 -0.04
N MET A 99 -6.78 17.45 -0.19
CA MET A 99 -5.51 17.73 -0.86
C MET A 99 -5.69 17.79 -2.39
N SER A 100 -4.92 18.66 -3.06
CA SER A 100 -4.96 18.77 -4.52
C SER A 100 -4.14 17.67 -5.20
N ASP A 101 -4.43 17.37 -6.46
CA ASP A 101 -3.66 16.37 -7.21
C ASP A 101 -2.18 16.76 -7.38
N SER A 102 -1.85 18.05 -7.35
CA SER A 102 -0.46 18.52 -7.37
C SER A 102 0.30 18.33 -6.05
N ASP A 103 -0.42 18.10 -4.95
CA ASP A 103 0.16 17.86 -3.62
C ASP A 103 0.38 16.37 -3.34
N LEU A 104 -0.17 15.49 -4.18
CA LEU A 104 -0.11 14.05 -4.05
C LEU A 104 0.99 13.47 -4.93
N PHE A 105 1.58 12.37 -4.48
CA PHE A 105 2.50 11.55 -5.27
C PHE A 105 1.72 10.47 -6.05
N ASP A 106 2.35 9.94 -7.10
CA ASP A 106 1.86 8.76 -7.85
C ASP A 106 2.23 7.47 -7.11
N GLU A 107 1.38 6.45 -7.13
CA GLU A 107 1.63 5.19 -6.42
C GLU A 107 3.02 4.57 -6.68
N HIS A 108 3.57 4.72 -7.90
CA HIS A 108 4.88 4.21 -8.29
C HIS A 108 6.03 5.01 -7.67
N MET A 109 5.84 6.29 -7.37
CA MET A 109 6.89 7.11 -6.71
C MET A 109 7.30 6.55 -5.36
N LEU A 110 6.34 5.96 -4.63
CA LEU A 110 6.58 5.29 -3.35
C LEU A 110 6.91 3.81 -3.54
N TYR A 111 6.16 3.08 -4.37
CA TYR A 111 6.35 1.63 -4.50
C TYR A 111 7.70 1.28 -5.13
N ASP A 112 8.10 2.00 -6.17
CA ASP A 112 9.38 1.78 -6.88
C ASP A 112 10.52 2.62 -6.27
N LEU A 113 10.21 3.43 -5.23
CA LEU A 113 11.14 4.32 -4.52
C LEU A 113 11.83 5.34 -5.44
N VAL A 114 11.17 5.71 -6.53
CA VAL A 114 11.71 6.62 -7.56
C VAL A 114 11.75 8.08 -7.07
N ASP A 115 10.79 8.50 -6.25
CA ASP A 115 10.72 9.88 -5.75
C ASP A 115 10.15 9.95 -4.32
N LEU A 116 10.97 9.52 -3.35
CA LEU A 116 10.61 9.60 -1.94
C LEU A 116 10.50 11.04 -1.43
N ALA A 117 11.19 12.00 -2.06
CA ALA A 117 11.09 13.41 -1.71
C ALA A 117 9.66 13.92 -1.95
N CYS A 118 9.01 13.47 -3.03
CA CYS A 118 7.61 13.75 -3.29
C CYS A 118 6.68 13.18 -2.22
N VAL A 119 6.91 11.93 -1.80
CA VAL A 119 6.14 11.29 -0.72
C VAL A 119 6.26 12.08 0.59
N ILE A 120 7.47 12.50 0.96
CA ILE A 120 7.72 13.29 2.18
C ILE A 120 7.03 14.66 2.09
N ARG A 121 6.97 15.28 0.90
CA ARG A 121 6.22 16.52 0.65
C ARG A 121 4.74 16.36 0.89
N THR A 122 4.13 15.32 0.34
CA THR A 122 2.74 14.99 0.60
C THR A 122 2.48 14.79 2.10
N LEU A 123 3.37 14.08 2.80
CA LEU A 123 3.27 13.90 4.26
C LEU A 123 3.44 15.20 5.04
N SER A 124 4.30 16.12 4.59
CA SER A 124 4.44 17.45 5.21
C SER A 124 3.14 18.25 5.09
N ILE A 125 2.50 18.26 3.91
CA ILE A 125 1.20 18.91 3.70
C ILE A 125 0.11 18.27 4.57
N LEU A 126 0.07 16.94 4.62
CA LEU A 126 -0.84 16.19 5.48
C LEU A 126 -0.64 16.52 6.96
N SER A 127 0.62 16.65 7.40
CA SER A 127 0.98 16.96 8.78
C SER A 127 0.47 18.34 9.24
N LYS A 128 0.37 19.29 8.30
CA LYS A 128 -0.11 20.66 8.51
C LYS A 128 -1.61 20.81 8.33
N ASN A 129 -2.32 19.74 7.96
CA ASN A 129 -3.76 19.77 7.84
C ASN A 129 -4.41 20.04 9.21
N GLN A 130 -5.47 20.84 9.23
CA GLN A 130 -6.16 21.21 10.47
C GLN A 130 -6.67 20.01 11.27
N LEU A 131 -7.09 18.94 10.59
CA LEU A 131 -7.55 17.72 11.26
C LEU A 131 -6.39 17.01 11.99
N THR A 132 -5.23 16.97 11.34
CA THR A 132 -3.99 16.39 11.89
C THR A 132 -3.50 17.17 13.10
N ILE A 133 -3.46 18.50 13.02
CA ILE A 133 -3.04 19.35 14.14
C ILE A 133 -3.95 19.14 15.36
N LYS A 134 -5.27 19.05 15.12
CA LYS A 134 -6.27 18.86 16.19
C LYS A 134 -6.19 17.48 16.85
N SER A 135 -5.99 16.42 16.08
CA SER A 135 -5.95 15.04 16.62
C SER A 135 -4.63 14.72 17.30
N ALA A 136 -3.53 15.25 16.77
CA ALA A 136 -2.18 14.92 17.22
C ALA A 136 -1.59 15.86 18.27
N ASN A 137 -2.13 17.08 18.40
CA ASN A 137 -1.49 18.17 19.13
C ASN A 137 -0.03 18.40 18.66
N THR A 138 0.20 18.34 17.35
CA THR A 138 1.50 18.57 16.71
C THR A 138 1.40 19.70 15.68
N ASN A 139 2.48 20.44 15.47
CA ASN A 139 2.54 21.55 14.50
C ASN A 139 2.88 21.08 13.07
N GLY A 140 2.80 19.78 12.80
CA GLY A 140 3.33 19.18 11.57
C GLY A 140 4.86 19.26 11.48
N PHE A 141 5.40 19.09 10.27
CA PHE A 141 6.84 19.25 9.99
C PHE A 141 7.07 20.02 8.69
N ASP A 142 8.18 20.77 8.63
CA ASP A 142 8.59 21.58 7.49
C ASP A 142 9.65 20.86 6.65
N ILE A 143 9.65 21.17 5.35
CA ILE A 143 10.66 20.71 4.39
C ILE A 143 11.56 21.90 4.07
N THR A 144 12.87 21.64 4.06
CA THR A 144 13.93 22.65 3.94
C THR A 144 13.85 23.56 2.70
N ASN A 145 13.09 23.19 1.67
CA ASN A 145 12.84 24.01 0.48
C ASN A 145 11.44 24.67 0.39
N SER A 146 10.72 24.82 1.51
CA SER A 146 9.49 25.64 1.54
C SER A 146 9.77 27.12 1.82
N SER A 147 10.71 27.74 1.08
CA SER A 147 10.74 29.20 0.94
C SER A 147 10.03 29.60 -0.34
N SER A 148 8.70 29.48 -0.32
CA SER A 148 7.81 30.18 -1.26
C SER A 148 6.48 30.49 -0.57
N GLY A 149 6.43 31.65 0.09
CA GLY A 149 5.27 32.54 -0.03
C GLY A 149 4.06 32.33 0.89
N THR A 150 4.23 32.29 2.21
CA THR A 150 3.21 32.88 3.09
C THR A 150 3.57 34.34 3.33
N LEU A 151 3.08 35.21 2.44
CA LEU A 151 3.05 36.66 2.66
C LEU A 151 2.16 36.91 3.89
N SER A 152 2.77 37.01 5.08
CA SER A 152 2.17 37.70 6.19
C SER A 152 2.03 39.17 5.80
N LYS A 153 0.78 39.61 5.66
CA LYS A 153 0.45 41.04 5.54
C LYS A 153 0.85 41.74 6.85
N SER A 154 1.95 42.49 6.82
CA SER A 154 2.08 43.71 7.62
C SER A 154 3.22 44.61 7.14
N ASP A 155 2.89 45.88 6.98
CA ASP A 155 3.73 47.09 6.88
C ASP A 155 4.43 47.46 5.56
N SER A 156 3.70 48.26 4.78
CA SER A 156 4.03 49.66 4.45
C SER A 156 5.48 50.13 4.70
N SER A 157 6.32 50.16 3.66
CA SER A 157 6.99 51.38 3.16
C SER A 157 8.13 51.09 2.16
N SER A 158 8.03 51.74 0.99
CA SER A 158 9.16 52.28 0.20
C SER A 158 10.18 51.31 -0.44
N ARG A 159 10.00 51.01 -1.74
CA ARG A 159 10.59 51.75 -2.89
C ARG A 159 10.48 50.94 -4.18
N ARG A 160 10.00 51.61 -5.22
CA ARG A 160 10.02 51.16 -6.62
C ARG A 160 11.45 51.07 -7.14
N LEU A 161 11.71 50.14 -8.06
CA LEU A 161 12.32 50.40 -9.38
C LEU A 161 12.18 49.15 -10.27
N SER A 162 11.63 49.37 -11.46
CA SER A 162 11.45 48.41 -12.56
C SER A 162 12.78 48.06 -13.24
N SER A 163 12.87 46.85 -13.82
CA SER A 163 13.33 46.67 -15.21
C SER A 163 13.21 45.22 -15.69
N ASN A 164 12.35 45.06 -16.70
CA ASN A 164 12.30 44.08 -17.79
C ASN A 164 13.31 42.92 -17.82
N GLY A 165 12.76 41.71 -17.99
CA GLY A 165 13.47 40.52 -18.47
C GLY A 165 12.47 39.41 -18.78
N SER A 166 12.00 39.35 -20.03
CA SER A 166 11.33 38.18 -20.60
C SER A 166 12.32 37.02 -20.64
N LEU A 167 11.98 35.86 -20.09
CA LEU A 167 12.57 34.54 -20.40
C LEU A 167 11.64 33.41 -19.90
N ASP A 168 11.13 32.66 -20.87
CA ASP A 168 10.75 31.23 -20.88
C ASP A 168 10.31 30.54 -19.57
N THR A 169 9.00 30.31 -19.46
CA THR A 169 8.37 29.52 -18.39
C THR A 169 8.43 28.00 -18.61
N ASN A 170 9.58 27.44 -19.02
CA ASN A 170 9.67 25.99 -19.30
C ASN A 170 10.95 25.30 -18.81
N GLN A 171 11.62 25.80 -17.77
CA GLN A 171 12.72 25.09 -17.11
C GLN A 171 12.78 25.40 -15.60
N LEU A 172 11.96 24.73 -14.80
CA LEU A 172 12.25 24.47 -13.39
C LEU A 172 11.92 23.00 -13.09
N ALA A 173 12.52 22.13 -13.90
CA ALA A 173 12.64 20.71 -13.60
C ALA A 173 13.97 20.50 -12.87
N HIS A 174 13.93 19.70 -11.81
CA HIS A 174 15.06 19.01 -11.19
C HIS A 174 16.24 19.87 -10.74
N THR A 175 16.27 20.25 -9.46
CA THR A 175 17.55 20.52 -8.80
C THR A 175 17.59 19.87 -7.41
N ASN A 176 18.34 18.76 -7.37
CA ASN A 176 19.17 18.25 -6.27
C ASN A 176 18.47 17.59 -5.06
N ASP A 177 18.17 16.30 -5.20
CA ASP A 177 17.79 15.38 -4.12
C ASP A 177 18.70 14.13 -4.11
N ASP A 178 20.03 14.35 -4.12
CA ASP A 178 21.07 13.31 -4.26
C ASP A 178 20.98 12.17 -3.23
N ILE A 179 20.37 12.40 -2.07
CA ILE A 179 20.18 11.37 -1.03
C ILE A 179 19.04 10.39 -1.35
N TYR A 180 18.06 10.83 -2.14
CA TYR A 180 16.88 10.04 -2.51
C TYR A 180 17.11 9.25 -3.80
N TYR A 181 17.96 9.76 -4.72
CA TYR A 181 18.31 9.09 -5.97
C TYR A 181 19.07 7.75 -5.83
N ASN A 182 19.61 7.46 -4.64
CA ASN A 182 20.37 6.23 -4.36
C ASN A 182 19.58 5.19 -3.53
N ILE A 183 18.28 5.39 -3.32
CA ILE A 183 17.45 4.40 -2.64
C ILE A 183 17.15 3.27 -3.63
N VAL A 184 18.01 2.27 -3.63
CA VAL A 184 17.71 1.01 -4.34
C VAL A 184 16.72 0.25 -3.45
N PRO A 185 15.56 -0.18 -3.98
CA PRO A 185 14.74 -1.17 -3.29
C PRO A 185 15.66 -2.31 -2.91
N ALA A 186 15.69 -2.72 -1.63
CA ALA A 186 16.46 -3.90 -1.26
C ALA A 186 16.05 -5.01 -2.23
N GLU A 187 16.99 -5.44 -3.09
CA GLU A 187 16.74 -6.47 -4.09
C GLU A 187 16.30 -7.70 -3.31
N VAL A 188 15.00 -7.91 -3.26
CA VAL A 188 14.50 -9.25 -3.11
C VAL A 188 14.96 -9.89 -4.41
N GLU A 189 15.89 -10.83 -4.35
CA GLU A 189 16.18 -11.74 -5.46
C GLU A 189 14.92 -12.60 -5.73
N GLY A 190 13.80 -11.97 -6.08
CA GLY A 190 12.53 -12.53 -6.53
C GLY A 190 12.29 -11.97 -7.91
N PRO A 191 12.04 -12.79 -8.93
CA PRO A 191 12.07 -12.31 -10.30
C PRO A 191 10.84 -11.44 -10.57
N GLU A 192 11.07 -10.28 -11.20
CA GLU A 192 10.11 -9.68 -12.12
C GLU A 192 9.64 -10.75 -13.11
N SER A 193 8.33 -11.05 -13.17
CA SER A 193 7.62 -11.57 -14.35
C SER A 193 6.20 -12.08 -14.03
N TYR A 194 5.19 -11.35 -14.54
CA TYR A 194 3.83 -11.75 -15.00
C TYR A 194 2.88 -12.43 -13.98
N TYR A 195 1.64 -11.96 -13.74
CA TYR A 195 0.65 -11.39 -14.65
C TYR A 195 0.03 -10.09 -14.10
N THR A 196 0.18 -9.00 -14.84
CA THR A 196 -0.78 -7.89 -14.76
C THR A 196 -2.04 -8.37 -15.47
N ASP A 197 -3.04 -8.82 -14.71
CA ASP A 197 -4.36 -9.02 -15.29
C ASP A 197 -4.98 -7.63 -15.52
N GLU A 198 -4.80 -7.12 -16.73
CA GLU A 198 -5.38 -5.84 -17.17
C GLU A 198 -6.92 -5.85 -17.19
N SER A 199 -7.57 -6.97 -16.83
CA SER A 199 -9.02 -7.03 -16.58
C SER A 199 -9.46 -6.10 -15.43
N PHE A 200 -8.59 -5.84 -14.44
CA PHE A 200 -8.88 -4.95 -13.31
C PHE A 200 -9.00 -3.46 -13.67
N LEU A 201 -8.47 -3.04 -14.83
CA LEU A 201 -8.43 -1.63 -15.23
C LEU A 201 -9.63 -1.18 -16.07
N PHE A 202 -10.52 -2.08 -16.52
CA PHE A 202 -11.56 -1.72 -17.51
C PHE A 202 -13.03 -1.81 -17.07
N ASN A 203 -13.38 -2.23 -15.86
CA ASN A 203 -14.81 -2.37 -15.48
C ASN A 203 -15.24 -1.49 -14.30
N GLY A 204 -15.19 -0.18 -14.50
CA GLY A 204 -15.62 0.83 -13.51
C GLY A 204 -17.13 0.93 -13.22
N LEU A 205 -17.91 -0.17 -13.23
CA LEU A 205 -19.36 -0.12 -12.97
C LEU A 205 -19.99 -1.30 -12.18
N SER A 206 -19.23 -2.13 -11.43
CA SER A 206 -19.82 -3.21 -10.59
C SER A 206 -19.10 -3.48 -9.25
N ASP A 207 -18.56 -2.42 -8.66
CA ASP A 207 -17.47 -2.41 -7.67
C ASP A 207 -17.68 -2.99 -6.26
N GLN A 208 -18.91 -3.33 -5.80
CA GLN A 208 -19.08 -3.81 -4.42
C GLN A 208 -19.12 -5.32 -4.29
N GLN A 209 -19.77 -6.02 -5.22
CA GLN A 209 -19.95 -7.47 -5.15
C GLN A 209 -18.67 -8.22 -5.52
N GLU A 210 -17.94 -7.73 -6.51
CA GLU A 210 -16.66 -8.33 -6.92
C GLU A 210 -15.55 -8.12 -5.86
N LYS A 211 -15.63 -7.04 -5.08
CA LYS A 211 -14.75 -6.83 -3.90
C LYS A 211 -15.07 -7.79 -2.77
N THR A 212 -16.35 -8.07 -2.48
CA THR A 212 -16.72 -9.05 -1.46
C THR A 212 -16.35 -10.48 -1.87
N ASP A 213 -16.55 -10.83 -3.14
CA ASP A 213 -16.30 -12.18 -3.64
C ASP A 213 -14.78 -12.49 -3.62
N ASN A 214 -13.96 -11.50 -3.99
CA ASN A 214 -12.50 -11.61 -3.92
C ASN A 214 -11.99 -11.71 -2.46
N GLN A 215 -12.59 -10.98 -1.51
CA GLN A 215 -12.24 -11.11 -0.09
C GLN A 215 -12.56 -12.50 0.47
N VAL A 216 -13.72 -13.06 0.09
CA VAL A 216 -14.11 -14.42 0.49
C VAL A 216 -13.13 -15.44 -0.09
N TYR A 217 -12.81 -15.34 -1.39
CA TYR A 217 -11.86 -16.24 -2.04
C TYR A 217 -10.49 -16.18 -1.38
N GLN A 218 -9.92 -14.98 -1.18
CA GLN A 218 -8.63 -14.79 -0.52
C GLN A 218 -8.62 -15.38 0.90
N THR A 219 -9.71 -15.24 1.65
CA THR A 219 -9.81 -15.82 3.01
C THR A 219 -9.75 -17.34 2.99
N ILE A 220 -10.38 -17.99 2.00
CA ILE A 220 -10.43 -19.45 1.90
C ILE A 220 -9.07 -20.02 1.47
N VAL A 221 -8.42 -19.39 0.48
CA VAL A 221 -7.18 -19.93 -0.10
C VAL A 221 -5.92 -19.59 0.71
N SER A 222 -5.98 -18.61 1.62
CA SER A 222 -4.84 -18.17 2.42
C SER A 222 -4.45 -19.19 3.50
N THR A 223 -3.21 -19.71 3.46
CA THR A 223 -2.63 -20.47 4.58
C THR A 223 -1.91 -19.59 5.60
N PRO A 224 -1.93 -19.93 6.91
CA PRO A 224 -0.98 -19.39 7.88
C PRO A 224 0.42 -19.91 7.58
N ILE A 225 1.35 -19.02 7.22
CA ILE A 225 2.74 -19.40 6.93
C ILE A 225 3.46 -19.68 8.27
N ASN A 226 3.81 -20.95 8.50
CA ASN A 226 4.83 -21.30 9.49
C ASN A 226 6.18 -20.80 8.98
N ASN A 227 6.75 -19.81 9.67
CA ASN A 227 8.12 -19.33 9.48
C ASN A 227 9.10 -20.50 9.63
N VAL A 228 9.55 -21.08 8.51
CA VAL A 228 10.75 -21.92 8.49
C VAL A 228 11.64 -21.45 7.35
N HIS A 229 12.77 -20.90 7.77
CA HIS A 229 13.84 -20.36 6.94
C HIS A 229 14.63 -21.51 6.30
N HIS A 230 14.21 -21.96 5.12
CA HIS A 230 15.05 -22.69 4.16
C HIS A 230 14.56 -22.32 2.77
N GLN A 231 15.38 -21.66 1.95
CA GLN A 231 15.01 -21.25 0.59
C GLN A 231 14.89 -22.49 -0.32
N PRO A 232 13.67 -22.92 -0.71
CA PRO A 232 13.50 -23.89 -1.79
C PRO A 232 13.79 -23.16 -3.11
N LEU A 233 14.04 -23.90 -4.20
CA LEU A 233 14.14 -23.27 -5.52
C LEU A 233 12.84 -22.53 -5.83
N LYS A 234 12.92 -21.38 -6.51
CA LYS A 234 11.75 -20.53 -6.86
C LYS A 234 10.60 -21.32 -7.49
N ARG A 235 10.92 -22.32 -8.32
CA ARG A 235 9.96 -23.26 -8.91
C ARG A 235 9.24 -24.09 -7.85
N ASP A 236 9.95 -24.62 -6.87
CA ASP A 236 9.38 -25.48 -5.83
C ASP A 236 8.43 -24.69 -4.93
N PHE A 237 8.76 -23.42 -4.65
CA PHE A 237 7.88 -22.52 -3.91
C PHE A 237 6.57 -22.26 -4.66
N VAL A 238 6.64 -21.84 -5.93
CA VAL A 238 5.45 -21.57 -6.75
C VAL A 238 4.60 -22.83 -6.95
N MET A 239 5.24 -23.99 -7.20
CA MET A 239 4.53 -25.26 -7.31
C MET A 239 3.82 -25.63 -6.01
N LYS A 240 4.48 -25.42 -4.87
CA LYS A 240 3.89 -25.66 -3.56
C LYS A 240 2.74 -24.71 -3.26
N GLU A 241 2.85 -23.44 -3.67
CA GLU A 241 1.79 -22.45 -3.53
C GLU A 241 0.55 -22.84 -4.35
N ILE A 242 0.72 -23.14 -5.65
CA ILE A 242 -0.38 -23.59 -6.51
C ILE A 242 -1.06 -24.81 -5.92
N LEU A 243 -0.28 -25.80 -5.49
CA LEU A 243 -0.80 -27.02 -4.89
C LEU A 243 -1.61 -26.73 -3.61
N ASN A 244 -1.10 -25.84 -2.77
CA ASN A 244 -1.71 -25.50 -1.49
C ASN A 244 -3.00 -24.67 -1.68
N THR A 245 -2.98 -23.70 -2.58
CA THR A 245 -4.15 -22.89 -2.96
C THR A 245 -5.26 -23.78 -3.52
N GLU A 246 -4.91 -24.72 -4.41
CA GLU A 246 -5.87 -25.67 -4.98
C GLU A 246 -6.44 -26.62 -3.91
N LYS A 247 -5.59 -27.10 -2.99
CA LYS A 247 -6.05 -27.88 -1.84
C LYS A 247 -7.04 -27.12 -0.97
N ASN A 248 -6.72 -25.88 -0.62
CA ASN A 248 -7.59 -25.05 0.23
C ASN A 248 -8.93 -24.74 -0.47
N PHE A 249 -8.90 -24.53 -1.78
CA PHE A 249 -10.11 -24.37 -2.58
C PHE A 249 -10.99 -25.62 -2.52
N LEU A 250 -10.40 -26.81 -2.71
CA LEU A 250 -11.10 -28.09 -2.56
C LEU A 250 -11.65 -28.30 -1.15
N ASP A 251 -10.89 -27.96 -0.11
CA ASP A 251 -11.36 -28.03 1.28
C ASP A 251 -12.59 -27.12 1.48
N GLY A 252 -12.58 -25.92 0.90
CA GLY A 252 -13.74 -25.01 0.88
C GLY A 252 -14.95 -25.61 0.18
N LEU A 253 -14.78 -26.23 -1.00
CA LEU A 253 -15.88 -26.91 -1.69
C LEU A 253 -16.41 -28.11 -0.88
N ASN A 254 -15.54 -28.86 -0.22
CA ASN A 254 -15.93 -29.98 0.64
C ASN A 254 -16.71 -29.52 1.86
N ILE A 255 -16.36 -28.37 2.46
CA ILE A 255 -17.17 -27.75 3.52
C ILE A 255 -18.56 -27.40 2.98
N LEU A 256 -18.65 -26.74 1.82
CA LEU A 256 -19.93 -26.41 1.20
C LEU A 256 -20.79 -27.66 0.94
N MET A 257 -20.16 -28.75 0.50
CA MET A 257 -20.86 -30.01 0.26
C MET A 257 -21.33 -30.67 1.57
N ASN A 258 -20.42 -30.86 2.53
CA ASN A 258 -20.67 -31.66 3.72
C ASN A 258 -21.52 -30.93 4.77
N ASP A 259 -21.35 -29.62 4.89
CA ASP A 259 -21.99 -28.83 5.94
C ASP A 259 -23.26 -28.12 5.45
N PHE A 260 -23.45 -27.99 4.13
CA PHE A 260 -24.63 -27.33 3.56
C PHE A 260 -25.41 -28.22 2.60
N LEU A 261 -24.80 -28.71 1.50
CA LEU A 261 -25.52 -29.46 0.47
C LEU A 261 -26.15 -30.75 1.02
N ILE A 262 -25.38 -31.56 1.74
CA ILE A 262 -25.86 -32.83 2.30
C ILE A 262 -26.95 -32.60 3.37
N PRO A 263 -26.75 -31.74 4.39
CA PRO A 263 -27.77 -31.48 5.42
C PRO A 263 -29.06 -30.88 4.86
N LEU A 264 -28.96 -29.98 3.87
CA LEU A 264 -30.12 -29.37 3.22
C LEU A 264 -30.79 -30.29 2.20
N GLY A 265 -30.17 -31.44 1.89
CA GLY A 265 -30.68 -32.44 0.96
C GLY A 265 -32.10 -32.94 1.27
N ASN A 266 -32.48 -32.99 2.54
CA ASN A 266 -33.81 -33.45 2.96
C ASN A 266 -34.82 -32.31 3.15
N VAL A 267 -34.37 -31.05 3.10
CA VAL A 267 -35.18 -29.85 3.35
C VAL A 267 -35.57 -29.17 2.04
N LEU A 268 -34.64 -29.11 1.09
CA LEU A 268 -34.84 -28.48 -0.21
C LEU A 268 -35.46 -29.45 -1.21
N ASN A 269 -36.31 -28.94 -2.10
CA ASN A 269 -36.74 -29.69 -3.27
C ASN A 269 -35.64 -29.71 -4.34
N GLU A 270 -35.75 -30.60 -5.33
CA GLU A 270 -34.73 -30.75 -6.38
C GLU A 270 -34.51 -29.50 -7.24
N GLN A 271 -35.53 -28.64 -7.40
CA GLN A 271 -35.41 -27.39 -8.16
C GLN A 271 -34.56 -26.37 -7.41
N ASP A 272 -34.83 -26.17 -6.12
CA ASP A 272 -34.09 -25.23 -5.26
C ASP A 272 -32.65 -25.68 -5.06
N LYS A 273 -32.41 -26.99 -4.91
CA LYS A 273 -31.04 -27.55 -4.87
C LYS A 273 -30.25 -27.19 -6.12
N LYS A 274 -30.88 -27.34 -7.30
CA LYS A 274 -30.23 -27.04 -8.58
C LYS A 274 -29.95 -25.55 -8.76
N ILE A 275 -30.79 -24.67 -8.21
CA ILE A 275 -30.56 -23.22 -8.25
C ILE A 275 -29.43 -22.82 -7.31
N ILE A 276 -29.47 -23.30 -6.06
CA ILE A 276 -28.54 -22.87 -5.01
C ILE A 276 -27.15 -23.47 -5.20
N PHE A 277 -27.06 -24.77 -5.49
CA PHE A 277 -25.79 -25.48 -5.58
C PHE A 277 -25.32 -25.74 -7.02
N THR A 278 -26.16 -25.46 -8.02
CA THR A 278 -25.84 -25.58 -9.44
C THR A 278 -25.18 -26.93 -9.78
N ASN A 279 -23.89 -26.94 -10.13
CA ASN A 279 -23.14 -28.14 -10.49
C ASN A 279 -21.96 -28.37 -9.52
N MET A 280 -22.19 -28.18 -8.22
CA MET A 280 -21.16 -28.30 -7.19
C MET A 280 -20.44 -29.66 -7.23
N ASN A 281 -21.16 -30.76 -7.43
CA ASN A 281 -20.54 -32.10 -7.50
C ASN A 281 -19.57 -32.22 -8.68
N GLY A 282 -19.95 -31.72 -9.86
CA GLY A 282 -19.07 -31.71 -11.03
C GLY A 282 -17.88 -30.78 -10.86
N LEU A 283 -18.05 -29.65 -10.16
CA LEU A 283 -16.95 -28.74 -9.83
C LEU A 283 -15.94 -29.39 -8.88
N ILE A 284 -16.41 -30.07 -7.82
CA ILE A 284 -15.55 -30.81 -6.89
C ILE A 284 -14.79 -31.91 -7.62
N GLU A 285 -15.46 -32.68 -8.48
CA GLU A 285 -14.82 -33.74 -9.27
C GLU A 285 -13.72 -33.17 -10.19
N LEU A 286 -14.03 -32.08 -10.91
CA LEU A 286 -13.08 -31.41 -11.80
C LEU A 286 -11.84 -30.93 -11.05
N HIS A 287 -12.02 -30.21 -9.95
CA HIS A 287 -10.92 -29.68 -9.15
C HIS A 287 -10.14 -30.79 -8.44
N THR A 288 -10.79 -31.89 -8.05
CA THR A 288 -10.11 -33.06 -7.47
C THR A 288 -9.16 -33.68 -8.49
N ASN A 289 -9.61 -33.81 -9.75
CA ASN A 289 -8.77 -34.31 -10.84
C ASN A 289 -7.61 -33.35 -11.13
N LEU A 290 -7.90 -32.05 -11.22
CA LEU A 290 -6.87 -31.02 -11.42
C LEU A 290 -5.80 -31.05 -10.31
N TYR A 291 -6.20 -31.10 -9.05
CA TYR A 291 -5.30 -31.21 -7.92
C TYR A 291 -4.40 -32.45 -8.03
N ASN A 292 -4.98 -33.61 -8.37
CA ASN A 292 -4.23 -34.84 -8.54
C ASN A 292 -3.22 -34.74 -9.69
N ASP A 293 -3.61 -34.13 -10.82
CA ASP A 293 -2.73 -33.92 -11.96
C ASP A 293 -1.55 -33.00 -11.61
N ILE A 294 -1.82 -31.89 -10.92
CA ILE A 294 -0.78 -30.97 -10.43
C ILE A 294 0.13 -31.69 -9.43
N TYR A 295 -0.44 -32.39 -8.45
CA TYR A 295 0.30 -33.12 -7.43
C TYR A 295 1.24 -34.18 -8.03
N ASN A 296 0.77 -34.90 -9.04
CA ASN A 296 1.56 -35.90 -9.74
C ASN A 296 2.66 -35.26 -10.61
N ALA A 297 2.37 -34.12 -11.26
CA ALA A 297 3.35 -33.37 -12.03
C ALA A 297 4.45 -32.74 -11.16
N CYS A 298 4.15 -32.42 -9.90
CA CYS A 298 5.11 -31.88 -8.93
C CYS A 298 5.98 -32.95 -8.24
N LYS A 299 5.71 -34.25 -8.46
CA LYS A 299 6.48 -35.36 -7.87
C LYS A 299 7.70 -35.81 -8.70
N VAL A 300 7.96 -35.14 -9.82
CA VAL A 300 9.11 -35.38 -10.72
C VAL A 300 10.25 -34.46 -10.36
#